data_AF-A0A2S5CAV7-F1
#
_entry.id   AF-A0A2S5CAV7-F1
#
_cell.length_a   1.000
_cell.length_b   1.000
_cell.length_c   1.000
_cell.angle_alpha   90.00
_cell.angle_beta   90.00
_cell.angle_gamma   90.00
#
_symmetry.space_group_name_H-M   'P 1'
#
loop_
_entity.id
_entity.type
_entity.pdbx_description
1 polymer ?
#
loop_
_entity_poly.entity_id
_entity_poly.type
_entity_poly.pdbx_seq_one_letter_code
_entity_poly.pdbx_strand_id
1 'polypeptide(L)'
;MTERIHNDYFKWWCGTVIVGAIPIFIRLIAYTLTNKNIELFNITELVCFGFSIQISSIYFGMGKPSKLTENRLILNTTLSVVFVMLFSIIYIMSIMSSETLEASTTKIFLAITCSISLYVGQNSVKCAIINNSILAEE
;
A
#
# COMPACT_ATOMS: atom_id res chain seq x y z
N MET A 1 -8.33 25.64 -5.35
CA MET A 1 -7.73 24.74 -4.33
C MET A 1 -8.12 23.28 -4.53
N THR A 2 -9.43 22.98 -4.62
CA THR A 2 -9.97 21.60 -4.74
C THR A 2 -9.47 20.83 -5.98
N GLU A 3 -9.30 21.48 -7.13
CA GLU A 3 -8.75 20.84 -8.34
C GLU A 3 -7.29 20.38 -8.17
N ARG A 4 -6.45 21.20 -7.52
CA ARG A 4 -5.04 20.87 -7.27
C ARG A 4 -4.92 19.65 -6.34
N ILE A 5 -5.72 19.66 -5.28
CA ILE A 5 -5.85 18.54 -4.34
C ILE A 5 -6.22 17.26 -5.10
N HIS A 6 -7.26 17.32 -5.93
CA HIS A 6 -7.73 16.16 -6.70
C HIS A 6 -6.67 15.59 -7.65
N ASN A 7 -5.91 16.46 -8.33
CA ASN A 7 -4.82 16.05 -9.22
C ASN A 7 -3.69 15.32 -8.46
N ASP A 8 -3.30 15.81 -7.29
CA ASP A 8 -2.20 15.19 -6.53
C ASP A 8 -2.59 13.83 -5.94
N TYR A 9 -3.85 13.65 -5.52
CA TYR A 9 -4.37 12.31 -5.18
C TYR A 9 -4.36 11.37 -6.38
N PHE A 10 -4.79 11.85 -7.53
CA PHE A 10 -4.85 11.03 -8.74
C PHE A 10 -3.46 10.55 -9.15
N LYS A 11 -2.46 11.45 -9.11
CA LYS A 11 -1.05 11.08 -9.33
C LYS A 11 -0.56 10.04 -8.35
N TRP A 12 -0.87 10.20 -7.06
CA TRP A 12 -0.50 9.21 -6.06
C TRP A 12 -1.16 7.85 -6.32
N TRP A 13 -2.44 7.85 -6.65
CA TRP A 13 -3.19 6.63 -6.92
C TRP A 13 -2.60 5.89 -8.13
N CYS A 14 -2.29 6.61 -9.20
CA CYS A 14 -1.61 6.05 -10.37
C CYS A 14 -0.20 5.53 -10.02
N GLY A 15 0.62 6.34 -9.36
CA GLY A 15 2.03 6.02 -9.09
C GLY A 15 2.24 4.93 -8.05
N THR A 16 1.32 4.78 -7.09
CA THR A 16 1.46 3.80 -5.99
C THR A 16 0.54 2.60 -6.20
N VAL A 17 -0.74 2.82 -6.47
CA VAL A 17 -1.73 1.73 -6.54
C VAL A 17 -1.66 1.02 -7.89
N ILE A 18 -1.74 1.76 -9.01
CA ILE A 18 -1.71 1.12 -10.33
C ILE A 18 -0.34 0.48 -10.57
N VAL A 19 0.74 1.25 -10.42
CA VAL A 19 2.09 0.75 -10.68
C VAL A 19 2.47 -0.38 -9.71
N GLY A 20 2.15 -0.23 -8.43
CA GLY A 20 2.40 -1.28 -7.44
C GLY A 20 1.60 -2.57 -7.69
N ALA A 21 0.41 -2.46 -8.29
CA ALA A 21 -0.44 -3.61 -8.61
C ALA A 21 -0.15 -4.23 -10.00
N ILE A 22 0.75 -3.67 -10.81
CA ILE A 22 1.10 -4.21 -12.14
C ILE A 22 1.37 -5.72 -12.11
N PRO A 23 2.22 -6.27 -11.19
CA PRO A 23 2.49 -7.70 -11.16
C PRO A 23 1.22 -8.55 -10.93
N ILE A 24 0.32 -8.06 -10.07
CA ILE A 24 -0.96 -8.72 -9.78
C ILE A 24 -1.86 -8.71 -11.03
N PHE A 25 -1.92 -7.60 -11.75
CA PHE A 25 -2.70 -7.50 -13.00
C PHE A 25 -2.14 -8.40 -14.11
N ILE A 26 -0.81 -8.44 -14.27
CA ILE A 26 -0.16 -9.35 -15.23
C ILE A 26 -0.51 -10.80 -14.91
N ARG A 27 -0.45 -11.20 -13.63
CA ARG A 27 -0.84 -12.55 -13.21
C ARG A 27 -2.31 -12.85 -13.46
N LEU A 28 -3.20 -11.88 -13.20
CA LEU A 28 -4.62 -12.02 -13.48
C LEU A 28 -4.90 -12.26 -14.97
N ILE A 29 -4.22 -11.53 -15.85
CA ILE A 29 -4.30 -11.71 -17.31
C ILE A 29 -3.73 -13.08 -17.70
N ALA A 30 -2.59 -13.48 -17.14
CA ALA A 30 -2.02 -14.80 -17.42
C ALA A 30 -2.97 -15.93 -16.97
N TYR A 31 -3.62 -15.80 -15.81
CA TYR A 31 -4.58 -16.75 -15.28
C TYR A 31 -5.77 -16.96 -16.22
N THR A 32 -6.32 -15.88 -16.78
CA THR A 32 -7.47 -15.95 -17.71
C THR A 32 -7.09 -16.53 -19.06
N LEU A 33 -5.85 -16.33 -19.53
CA LEU A 33 -5.38 -16.81 -20.83
C LEU A 33 -4.87 -18.27 -20.81
N THR A 34 -4.39 -18.79 -19.67
CA THR A 34 -3.70 -20.10 -19.60
C THR A 34 -4.54 -21.23 -18.99
N ASN A 35 -5.88 -21.14 -19.03
CA ASN A 35 -6.79 -22.16 -18.47
C ASN A 35 -6.49 -22.51 -16.99
N LYS A 36 -6.13 -21.50 -16.16
CA LYS A 36 -5.99 -21.64 -14.69
C LYS A 36 -4.87 -22.57 -14.20
N ASN A 37 -3.88 -22.89 -15.03
CA ASN A 37 -2.68 -23.62 -14.59
C ASN A 37 -1.75 -22.78 -13.70
N ILE A 38 -2.02 -21.48 -13.59
CA ILE A 38 -1.28 -20.53 -12.75
C ILE A 38 -2.14 -20.20 -11.54
N GLU A 39 -1.53 -19.96 -10.38
CA GLU A 39 -2.27 -19.47 -9.22
C GLU A 39 -2.75 -18.02 -9.44
N LEU A 40 -3.96 -17.70 -8.95
CA LEU A 40 -4.56 -16.37 -9.12
C LEU A 40 -3.78 -15.26 -8.40
N PHE A 41 -3.29 -15.55 -7.18
CA PHE A 41 -2.51 -14.62 -6.37
C PHE A 41 -1.24 -15.30 -5.85
N ASN A 42 -0.12 -14.57 -5.94
CA ASN A 42 1.13 -14.97 -5.34
C ASN A 42 1.43 -14.14 -4.08
N ILE A 43 1.99 -14.78 -3.05
CA ILE A 43 2.31 -14.14 -1.77
C ILE A 43 3.31 -12.99 -1.97
N THR A 44 4.36 -13.19 -2.75
CA THR A 44 5.39 -12.18 -3.01
C THR A 44 4.80 -10.94 -3.66
N GLU A 45 3.91 -11.12 -4.65
CA GLU A 45 3.26 -10.00 -5.34
C GLU A 45 2.36 -9.18 -4.41
N LEU A 46 1.59 -9.85 -3.55
CA LEU A 46 0.75 -9.18 -2.55
C LEU A 46 1.59 -8.41 -1.52
N VAL A 47 2.69 -9.01 -1.04
CA VAL A 47 3.63 -8.34 -0.13
C VAL A 47 4.26 -7.12 -0.79
N CYS A 48 4.77 -7.25 -2.02
CA CYS A 48 5.37 -6.13 -2.76
C CYS A 48 4.36 -4.99 -2.98
N PHE A 49 3.11 -5.33 -3.32
CA PHE A 49 2.04 -4.35 -3.41
C PHE A 49 1.81 -3.65 -2.06
N GLY A 50 1.70 -4.41 -0.97
CA GLY A 50 1.62 -3.87 0.39
C GLY A 50 2.76 -2.90 0.72
N PHE A 51 4.01 -3.27 0.41
CA PHE A 51 5.17 -2.40 0.60
C PHE A 51 5.07 -1.10 -0.20
N SER A 52 4.66 -1.16 -1.47
CA SER A 52 4.54 0.05 -2.30
C SER A 52 3.63 1.10 -1.66
N ILE A 53 2.49 0.67 -1.09
CA ILE A 53 1.54 1.54 -0.40
C ILE A 53 2.14 2.14 0.87
N GLN A 54 2.77 1.30 1.69
CA GLN A 54 3.24 1.73 3.00
C GLN A 54 4.50 2.59 2.93
N ILE A 55 5.44 2.29 2.02
CA ILE A 55 6.60 3.14 1.76
C ILE A 55 6.16 4.51 1.27
N SER A 56 5.19 4.55 0.36
CA SER A 56 4.64 5.83 -0.11
C SER A 56 4.00 6.61 1.05
N SER A 57 3.23 5.94 1.89
CA SER A 57 2.60 6.56 3.08
C SER A 57 3.63 7.15 4.05
N ILE A 58 4.74 6.45 4.29
CA ILE A 58 5.85 6.93 5.12
C ILE A 58 6.50 8.15 4.48
N TYR A 59 6.78 8.09 3.17
CA TYR A 59 7.39 9.22 2.45
C TYR A 59 6.58 10.51 2.59
N PHE A 60 5.25 10.42 2.41
CA PHE A 60 4.36 11.56 2.64
C PHE A 60 4.26 11.97 4.12
N GLY A 61 4.37 11.00 5.02
CA GLY A 61 4.37 11.21 6.46
C GLY A 61 5.59 11.96 7.01
N MET A 62 6.73 11.89 6.31
CA MET A 62 7.96 12.60 6.69
C MET A 62 7.98 14.09 6.28
N GLY A 63 6.94 14.58 5.58
CA GLY A 63 6.79 16.00 5.27
C GLY A 63 6.54 16.86 6.52
N LYS A 64 6.61 18.20 6.38
CA LYS A 64 6.30 19.12 7.49
C LYS A 64 4.80 19.06 7.83
N PRO A 65 4.40 18.60 9.03
CA PRO A 65 2.99 18.56 9.39
C PRO A 65 2.47 19.97 9.72
N SER A 66 1.21 20.26 9.35
CA SER A 66 0.46 21.37 9.93
C SER A 66 -0.21 20.94 11.23
N LYS A 67 -0.52 21.89 12.13
CA LYS A 67 -1.24 21.62 13.40
C LYS A 67 -2.57 20.87 13.20
N LEU A 68 -3.21 21.01 12.04
CA LEU A 68 -4.51 20.39 11.76
C LEU A 68 -4.41 18.88 11.51
N THR A 69 -3.29 18.40 10.96
CA THR A 69 -3.16 17.01 10.51
C THR A 69 -2.06 16.24 11.22
N GLU A 70 -1.22 16.91 12.03
CA GLU A 70 -0.05 16.35 12.72
C GLU A 70 -0.32 14.98 13.36
N ASN A 71 -1.31 14.90 14.27
CA ASN A 71 -1.64 13.64 14.96
C ASN A 71 -2.03 12.51 14.00
N ARG A 72 -2.76 12.82 12.92
CA ARG A 72 -3.19 11.82 11.93
C ARG A 72 -2.01 11.35 11.09
N LEU A 73 -1.12 12.27 10.71
CA LEU A 73 0.07 11.97 9.93
C LEU A 73 1.03 11.06 10.73
N ILE A 74 1.26 11.39 12.00
CA ILE A 74 2.09 10.59 12.92
C ILE A 74 1.49 9.19 13.11
N LEU A 75 0.18 9.11 13.38
CA LEU A 75 -0.50 7.83 13.55
C LEU A 75 -0.40 6.97 12.29
N ASN A 76 -0.73 7.53 11.13
CA ASN A 76 -0.70 6.77 9.88
C ASN A 76 0.71 6.32 9.51
N THR A 77 1.72 7.16 9.70
CA THR A 77 3.13 6.81 9.47
C THR A 77 3.57 5.68 10.39
N THR A 78 3.18 5.74 11.67
CA THR A 78 3.49 4.70 12.65
C THR A 78 2.83 3.38 12.26
N LEU A 79 1.54 3.41 11.89
CA LEU A 79 0.84 2.24 11.35
C LEU A 79 1.55 1.70 10.12
N SER A 80 1.96 2.56 9.17
CA SER A 80 2.67 2.13 7.97
C SER A 80 3.95 1.37 8.26
N VAL A 81 4.75 1.82 9.23
CA VAL A 81 5.95 1.11 9.69
C VAL A 81 5.60 -0.26 10.26
N VAL A 82 4.54 -0.36 11.07
CA VAL A 82 4.07 -1.65 11.60
C VAL A 82 3.64 -2.60 10.47
N PHE A 83 2.93 -2.10 9.46
CA PHE A 83 2.56 -2.91 8.29
C PHE A 83 3.78 -3.37 7.50
N VAL A 84 4.81 -2.54 7.32
CA VAL A 84 6.07 -2.96 6.69
C VAL A 84 6.71 -4.12 7.46
N MET A 85 6.73 -4.05 8.79
CA MET A 85 7.24 -5.16 9.61
C MET A 85 6.42 -6.44 9.43
N LEU A 86 5.09 -6.33 9.43
CA LEU A 86 4.19 -7.47 9.19
C LEU A 86 4.41 -8.11 7.82
N PHE A 87 4.46 -7.31 6.75
CA PHE A 87 4.72 -7.79 5.40
C PHE A 87 6.09 -8.48 5.29
N SER A 88 7.11 -7.96 5.96
CA SER A 88 8.47 -8.53 5.99
C SER A 88 8.49 -9.91 6.67
N ILE A 89 7.81 -10.04 7.81
CA ILE A 89 7.69 -11.32 8.53
C ILE A 89 6.99 -12.36 7.65
N ILE A 90 5.84 -12.00 7.06
CA ILE A 90 5.08 -12.93 6.20
C ILE A 90 5.90 -13.36 4.98
N TYR A 91 6.64 -12.42 4.38
CA TYR A 91 7.52 -12.71 3.25
C TYR A 91 8.62 -13.71 3.62
N ILE A 92 9.33 -13.48 4.73
CA ILE A 92 10.38 -14.40 5.20
C ILE A 92 9.77 -15.77 5.51
N MET A 93 8.63 -15.82 6.21
CA MET A 93 7.95 -17.08 6.50
C MET A 93 7.57 -17.83 5.21
N SER A 94 7.12 -17.11 4.17
CA SER A 94 6.75 -17.73 2.89
C SER A 94 7.93 -18.34 2.13
N ILE A 95 9.15 -17.87 2.38
CA ILE A 95 10.38 -18.40 1.78
C ILE A 95 10.94 -19.55 2.61
N MET A 96 10.94 -19.42 3.94
CA MET A 96 11.65 -20.35 4.83
C MET A 96 10.97 -21.70 4.99
N SER A 97 9.64 -21.78 4.86
CA SER A 97 8.94 -23.06 4.94
C SER A 97 7.60 -22.99 4.23
N SER A 98 7.52 -23.75 3.12
CA SER A 98 6.29 -23.99 2.39
C SER A 98 5.25 -24.78 3.20
N GLU A 99 5.63 -25.36 4.34
CA GLU A 99 4.77 -26.23 5.16
C GLU A 99 4.22 -25.54 6.43
N THR A 100 4.86 -24.47 6.93
CA THR A 100 4.40 -23.79 8.16
C THR A 100 3.15 -22.95 7.98
N LEU A 101 2.87 -22.51 6.76
CA LEU A 101 1.75 -21.63 6.45
C LEU A 101 0.91 -22.23 5.33
N GLU A 102 -0.36 -22.45 5.61
CA GLU A 102 -1.31 -22.83 4.57
C GLU A 102 -1.44 -21.68 3.56
N ALA A 103 -0.98 -21.94 2.33
CA ALA A 103 -0.85 -20.91 1.29
C ALA A 103 -2.18 -20.18 0.99
N SER A 104 -3.31 -20.89 1.04
CA SER A 104 -4.64 -20.29 0.83
C SER A 104 -4.97 -19.25 1.92
N THR A 105 -4.81 -19.65 3.18
CA THR A 105 -5.06 -18.81 4.35
C THR A 105 -4.14 -17.58 4.37
N THR A 106 -2.86 -17.75 4.06
CA THR A 106 -1.91 -16.62 3.97
C THR A 106 -2.27 -15.64 2.86
N LYS A 107 -2.70 -16.12 1.69
CA LYS A 107 -3.13 -15.24 0.58
C LYS A 107 -4.36 -14.42 0.94
N ILE A 108 -5.36 -15.03 1.57
CA ILE A 108 -6.56 -14.33 2.04
C ILE A 108 -6.20 -13.28 3.09
N PHE A 109 -5.37 -13.65 4.07
CA PHE A 109 -4.90 -12.73 5.09
C PHE A 109 -4.14 -11.54 4.50
N LEU A 110 -3.24 -11.80 3.54
CA LEU A 110 -2.50 -10.76 2.83
C LEU A 110 -3.41 -9.85 2.00
N ALA A 111 -4.44 -10.38 1.34
CA ALA A 111 -5.40 -9.58 0.59
C ALA A 111 -6.18 -8.62 1.51
N ILE A 112 -6.61 -9.10 2.69
CA ILE A 112 -7.25 -8.26 3.71
C ILE A 112 -6.27 -7.21 4.23
N THR A 113 -5.04 -7.60 4.54
CA THR A 113 -3.98 -6.71 5.03
C THR A 113 -3.64 -5.64 3.99
N CYS A 114 -3.59 -5.98 2.71
CA CYS A 114 -3.40 -5.04 1.60
C CYS A 114 -4.58 -4.05 1.48
N SER A 115 -5.81 -4.51 1.71
CA SER A 115 -6.99 -3.65 1.68
C SER A 115 -6.98 -2.63 2.82
N ILE A 116 -6.61 -3.05 4.03
CA ILE A 116 -6.44 -2.14 5.18
C ILE A 116 -5.26 -1.18 4.91
N SER A 117 -4.17 -1.70 4.34
CA SER A 117 -2.99 -0.93 3.94
C SER A 117 -3.36 0.20 2.98
N LEU A 118 -4.18 -0.08 1.96
CA LEU A 118 -4.70 0.91 1.02
C LEU A 118 -5.49 2.02 1.73
N TYR A 119 -6.35 1.68 2.68
CA TYR A 119 -7.12 2.66 3.44
C TYR A 119 -6.22 3.58 4.27
N VAL A 120 -5.21 3.02 4.96
CA VAL A 120 -4.22 3.82 5.70
C VAL A 120 -3.47 4.75 4.74
N GLY A 121 -3.02 4.24 3.58
CA GLY A 121 -2.29 5.05 2.61
C GLY A 121 -3.10 6.20 2.02
N GLN A 122 -4.38 5.97 1.70
CA GLN A 122 -5.28 7.04 1.26
C GLN A 122 -5.41 8.15 2.32
N ASN A 123 -5.51 7.78 3.60
CA ASN A 123 -5.58 8.75 4.69
C ASN A 123 -4.27 9.52 4.89
N SER A 124 -3.11 8.87 4.74
CA SER A 124 -1.79 9.52 4.78
C SER A 124 -1.66 10.59 3.72
N VAL A 125 -1.96 10.23 2.48
CA VAL A 125 -1.89 11.13 1.32
C VAL A 125 -2.85 12.30 1.48
N LYS A 126 -4.04 12.03 2.02
CA LYS A 126 -5.00 13.08 2.33
C LYS A 126 -4.46 14.13 3.26
N CYS A 127 -3.85 13.69 4.36
CA CYS A 127 -3.26 14.59 5.33
C CYS A 127 -2.07 15.37 4.73
N ALA A 128 -1.23 14.70 3.94
CA ALA A 128 -0.05 15.32 3.33
C ALA A 128 -0.40 16.38 2.27
N ILE A 129 -1.39 16.12 1.42
CA ILE A 129 -1.85 17.10 0.42
C ILE A 129 -2.45 18.33 1.10
N ILE A 130 -3.25 18.14 2.16
CA ILE A 130 -3.79 19.26 2.96
C ILE A 130 -2.64 20.10 3.53
N ASN A 131 -1.60 19.48 4.09
CA ASN A 131 -0.44 20.21 4.61
C ASN A 131 0.29 21.02 3.54
N ASN A 132 0.58 20.41 2.39
CA ASN A 132 1.25 21.09 1.30
C ASN A 132 0.43 22.26 0.75
N SER A 133 -0.90 22.17 0.79
CA SER A 133 -1.77 23.27 0.37
C SER A 133 -1.75 24.44 1.35
N ILE A 134 -1.77 24.17 2.66
CA ILE A 134 -1.70 25.22 3.71
C ILE A 134 -0.34 25.91 3.68
N LEU A 135 0.76 25.16 3.58
CA LEU A 135 2.11 25.71 3.50
C LEU A 135 2.38 26.52 2.22
N ALA A 136 1.59 26.35 1.17
CA ALA A 136 1.70 27.14 -0.05
C ALA A 136 0.95 28.48 0.01
N GLU A 137 0.13 28.68 1.04
CA GLU A 137 -0.63 29.90 1.31
C GLU A 137 0.03 30.80 2.37
N GLU A 138 1.02 30.29 3.10
CA GLU A 138 1.90 31.03 4.02
C GLU A 138 3.12 31.62 3.29
#